data_AF-A0A7S2WHN2-F1
#
_entry.id   AF-A0A7S2WHN2-F1
#
_cell.length_a   1.000
_cell.length_b   1.000
_cell.length_c   1.000
_cell.angle_alpha   90.00
_cell.angle_beta   90.00
_cell.angle_gamma   90.00
#
_symmetry.space_group_name_H-M   'P 1'
#
loop_
_entity.id
_entity.type
_entity.pdbx_description
1 polymer ?
#
loop_
_entity_poly.entity_id
_entity_poly.type
_entity_poly.pdbx_seq_one_letter_code
_entity_poly.pdbx_strand_id
1 'polypeptide(L)'
;GKVRVFKYSSSEDMWFQYGQTLLGRPNDFFGYNLGISDDGGILAIGIPQKDILSDQFFGPGKVRVLQFVTYTGLWHQVGTDIYGENFNDNLGTFVSISGNGKFLAVGGMHRDDEGGKNFGRSGVFTINPVAVSNETVPPHEGEDHQCKDNESVFQFELIMDEFPQDIFWELSGVDGERLMGEYFEQSFDEIKRKTIKRQLCVETDTLLSFLILDYYGDGLCCDWGVGSFNVSWNNIVVADTNR
;
A
#
# COMPACT_ATOMS: atom_id res chain seq x y z
N GLY A 1 -0.13 -16.04 -1.54
CA GLY A 1 0.94 -15.73 -2.53
C GLY A 1 1.54 -14.35 -2.31
N LYS A 2 2.41 -13.83 -3.20
CA LYS A 2 2.92 -12.44 -3.17
C LYS A 2 3.01 -11.83 -4.57
N VAL A 3 2.84 -10.51 -4.67
CA VAL A 3 2.97 -9.73 -5.92
C VAL A 3 3.98 -8.61 -5.70
N ARG A 4 4.83 -8.38 -6.71
CA ARG A 4 5.74 -7.24 -6.78
C ARG A 4 5.58 -6.59 -8.14
N VAL A 5 5.53 -5.27 -8.16
CA VAL A 5 5.51 -4.48 -9.40
C VAL A 5 6.90 -3.90 -9.60
N PHE A 6 7.36 -3.88 -10.85
CA PHE A 6 8.64 -3.28 -11.22
C PHE A 6 8.45 -2.29 -12.36
N LYS A 7 9.21 -1.19 -12.32
CA LYS A 7 9.26 -0.17 -13.37
C LYS A 7 10.68 -0.14 -13.92
N TYR A 8 10.80 -0.23 -15.25
CA TYR A 8 12.08 -0.16 -15.94
C TYR A 8 12.54 1.29 -16.09
N SER A 9 13.80 1.55 -15.74
CA SER A 9 14.47 2.82 -15.94
C SER A 9 15.36 2.75 -17.18
N SER A 10 15.00 3.51 -18.22
CA SER A 10 15.79 3.57 -19.45
C SER A 10 17.13 4.30 -19.31
N SER A 11 17.27 5.20 -18.32
CA SER A 11 18.51 5.91 -18.05
C SER A 11 19.54 5.04 -17.34
N GLU A 12 19.07 4.09 -16.53
CA GLU A 12 19.91 3.21 -15.72
C GLU A 12 19.93 1.77 -16.27
N ASP A 13 19.20 1.49 -17.34
CA ASP A 13 19.05 0.18 -17.98
C ASP A 13 18.72 -0.95 -16.99
N MET A 14 17.84 -0.68 -16.02
CA MET A 14 17.51 -1.64 -14.97
C MET A 14 16.07 -1.52 -14.46
N TRP A 15 15.60 -2.60 -13.82
CA TRP A 15 14.27 -2.68 -13.21
C TRP A 15 14.32 -2.32 -11.72
N PHE A 16 13.47 -1.38 -11.31
CA PHE A 16 13.28 -1.01 -9.92
C PHE A 16 11.93 -1.49 -9.42
N GLN A 17 11.86 -1.94 -8.17
CA GLN A 17 10.56 -2.25 -7.57
C GLN A 17 9.75 -0.96 -7.45
N TYR A 18 8.47 -1.04 -7.82
CA TYR A 18 7.56 0.09 -7.88
C TYR A 18 6.46 -0.07 -6.83
N GLY A 19 6.73 0.51 -5.65
CA GLY A 19 5.92 0.38 -4.44
C GLY A 19 6.20 -0.89 -3.63
N GLN A 20 5.39 -1.07 -2.59
CA GLN A 20 5.59 -2.14 -1.60
C GLN A 20 5.29 -3.54 -2.17
N THR A 21 5.91 -4.55 -1.57
CA THR A 21 5.53 -5.96 -1.83
C THR A 21 4.13 -6.22 -1.30
N LEU A 22 3.26 -6.76 -2.14
CA LEU A 22 1.88 -7.07 -1.80
C LEU A 22 1.77 -8.54 -1.36
N LEU A 23 1.34 -8.76 -0.12
CA LEU A 23 1.24 -10.09 0.48
C LEU A 23 -0.21 -10.57 0.53
N GLY A 24 -0.42 -11.82 0.11
CA GLY A 24 -1.66 -12.55 0.34
C GLY A 24 -1.74 -13.14 1.72
N ARG A 25 -2.90 -13.72 2.04
CA ARG A 25 -3.09 -14.50 3.27
C ARG A 25 -2.41 -15.88 3.15
N PRO A 26 -2.07 -16.52 4.28
CA PRO A 26 -1.61 -17.90 4.26
C PRO A 26 -2.60 -18.80 3.51
N ASN A 27 -2.08 -19.69 2.66
CA ASN A 27 -2.83 -20.67 1.87
C ASN A 27 -3.86 -20.09 0.88
N ASP A 28 -3.80 -18.80 0.56
CA ASP A 28 -4.55 -18.24 -0.56
C ASP A 28 -3.76 -18.27 -1.88
N PHE A 29 -4.50 -18.09 -2.98
CA PHE A 29 -3.93 -17.95 -4.31
C PHE A 29 -3.73 -16.48 -4.69
N PHE A 30 -3.32 -15.62 -3.73
CA PHE A 30 -3.06 -14.22 -4.04
C PHE A 30 -1.96 -14.08 -5.09
N GLY A 31 -2.26 -13.32 -6.14
CA GLY A 31 -1.37 -13.15 -7.28
C GLY A 31 -1.53 -14.23 -8.36
N TYR A 32 -2.63 -14.99 -8.35
CA TYR A 32 -2.87 -16.05 -9.35
C TYR A 32 -3.00 -15.50 -10.77
N ASN A 33 -3.68 -14.37 -10.92
CA ASN A 33 -3.83 -13.66 -12.18
C ASN A 33 -3.71 -12.16 -11.93
N LEU A 34 -3.15 -11.42 -12.88
CA LEU A 34 -2.84 -10.01 -12.72
C LEU A 34 -3.30 -9.24 -13.96
N GLY A 35 -3.82 -8.03 -13.75
CA GLY A 35 -4.04 -7.04 -14.79
C GLY A 35 -3.54 -5.68 -14.32
N ILE A 36 -2.87 -4.92 -15.19
CA ILE A 36 -2.39 -3.57 -14.89
C ILE A 36 -2.83 -2.61 -16.00
N SER A 37 -3.20 -1.37 -15.64
CA SER A 37 -3.53 -0.33 -16.62
C SER A 37 -2.29 0.11 -17.42
N ASP A 38 -2.51 0.77 -18.57
CA ASP A 38 -1.43 1.16 -19.49
C ASP A 38 -0.43 2.14 -18.84
N ASP A 39 -0.93 3.01 -17.95
CA ASP A 39 -0.11 3.95 -17.17
C ASP A 39 0.57 3.31 -15.95
N GLY A 40 0.26 2.05 -15.64
CA GLY A 40 0.75 1.36 -14.46
C GLY A 40 0.13 1.83 -13.14
N GLY A 41 -0.91 2.67 -13.18
CA GLY A 41 -1.52 3.29 -12.00
C GLY A 41 -2.54 2.41 -11.27
N ILE A 42 -3.16 1.44 -11.95
CA ILE A 42 -4.17 0.54 -11.38
C ILE A 42 -3.73 -0.92 -11.59
N LEU A 43 -3.73 -1.70 -10.50
CA LEU A 43 -3.41 -3.12 -10.48
C LEU A 43 -4.60 -3.92 -9.97
N ALA A 44 -5.04 -4.92 -10.73
CA ALA A 44 -6.04 -5.89 -10.32
C ALA A 44 -5.39 -7.26 -10.07
N ILE A 45 -5.71 -7.87 -8.93
CA ILE A 45 -5.12 -9.12 -8.45
C ILE A 45 -6.23 -10.15 -8.25
N GLY A 46 -6.16 -11.23 -9.01
CA GLY A 46 -7.02 -12.40 -8.89
C GLY A 46 -6.58 -13.31 -7.73
N ILE A 47 -7.57 -13.73 -6.94
CA ILE A 47 -7.43 -14.58 -5.76
C ILE A 47 -8.53 -15.66 -5.82
N PRO A 48 -8.46 -16.62 -6.76
CA PRO A 48 -9.42 -17.71 -6.83
C PRO A 48 -9.30 -18.60 -5.58
N GLN A 49 -10.37 -19.30 -5.21
CA GLN A 49 -10.32 -20.33 -4.17
C GLN A 49 -10.36 -21.70 -4.83
N LYS A 50 -9.26 -22.08 -5.50
CA LYS A 50 -9.16 -23.37 -6.19
C LYS A 50 -8.53 -24.41 -5.25
N ASP A 51 -9.09 -25.60 -5.05
CA ASP A 51 -8.25 -26.67 -4.50
C ASP A 51 -7.33 -27.26 -5.56
N ILE A 52 -6.15 -27.65 -5.11
CA ILE A 52 -5.28 -28.56 -5.85
C ILE A 52 -5.41 -29.98 -5.27
N LEU A 53 -6.09 -30.17 -4.12
CA LEU A 53 -6.01 -31.39 -3.30
C LEU A 53 -7.31 -31.95 -2.67
N SER A 54 -8.44 -31.23 -2.56
CA SER A 54 -9.69 -31.79 -1.98
C SER A 54 -11.00 -31.16 -2.51
N ASP A 55 -12.04 -31.96 -2.70
CA ASP A 55 -13.35 -31.54 -3.24
C ASP A 55 -14.27 -30.89 -2.17
N GLN A 56 -13.74 -30.05 -1.27
CA GLN A 56 -14.57 -29.39 -0.25
C GLN A 56 -14.74 -27.89 -0.52
N PHE A 57 -16.02 -27.50 -0.63
CA PHE A 57 -16.62 -26.16 -0.66
C PHE A 57 -15.66 -24.97 -0.84
N PHE A 58 -15.52 -24.52 -2.08
CA PHE A 58 -14.75 -23.32 -2.43
C PHE A 58 -15.58 -22.08 -2.22
N GLY A 59 -15.08 -21.14 -1.43
CA GLY A 59 -15.62 -19.79 -1.44
C GLY A 59 -15.58 -19.19 -2.84
N PRO A 60 -16.23 -18.05 -3.04
CA PRO A 60 -16.56 -17.54 -4.37
C PRO A 60 -15.36 -17.12 -5.25
N GLY A 61 -14.13 -17.17 -4.71
CA GLY A 61 -12.99 -16.46 -5.26
C GLY A 61 -13.19 -14.95 -5.17
N LYS A 62 -12.14 -14.19 -5.44
CA LYS A 62 -12.21 -12.73 -5.42
C LYS A 62 -11.16 -12.05 -6.29
N VAL A 63 -11.39 -10.77 -6.57
CA VAL A 63 -10.43 -9.86 -7.17
C VAL A 63 -10.22 -8.65 -6.26
N ARG A 64 -8.97 -8.26 -6.07
CA ARG A 64 -8.57 -7.05 -5.34
C ARG A 64 -8.03 -6.03 -6.32
N VAL A 65 -8.51 -4.79 -6.25
CA VAL A 65 -8.02 -3.68 -7.07
C VAL A 65 -7.21 -2.73 -6.20
N LEU A 66 -6.05 -2.32 -6.68
CA LEU A 66 -5.13 -1.40 -6.02
C LEU A 66 -4.84 -0.24 -6.98
N GLN A 67 -4.68 0.96 -6.42
CA GLN A 67 -4.19 2.14 -7.11
C GLN A 67 -2.83 2.49 -6.55
N PHE A 68 -1.88 2.73 -7.44
CA PHE A 68 -0.60 3.31 -7.05
C PHE A 68 -0.82 4.77 -6.73
N VAL A 69 -0.52 5.13 -5.49
CA VAL A 69 -0.64 6.48 -4.98
C VAL A 69 0.75 7.11 -5.12
N THR A 70 0.92 7.95 -6.13
CA THR A 70 2.23 8.48 -6.54
C THR A 70 2.94 9.25 -5.43
N TYR A 71 2.19 9.93 -4.56
CA TYR A 71 2.76 10.69 -3.46
C TYR A 71 3.19 9.81 -2.27
N THR A 72 2.48 8.73 -1.94
CA THR A 72 2.96 7.78 -0.92
C THR A 72 4.02 6.82 -1.48
N GLY A 73 4.01 6.60 -2.79
CA GLY A 73 4.79 5.55 -3.44
C GLY A 73 4.23 4.15 -3.18
N LEU A 74 2.98 4.04 -2.72
CA LEU A 74 2.38 2.79 -2.27
C LEU A 74 1.14 2.41 -3.08
N TRP A 75 0.88 1.12 -3.15
CA TRP A 75 -0.35 0.54 -3.66
C TRP A 75 -1.43 0.54 -2.57
N HIS A 76 -2.52 1.27 -2.79
CA HIS A 76 -3.68 1.32 -1.89
C HIS A 76 -4.88 0.61 -2.50
N GLN A 77 -5.64 -0.12 -1.68
CA GLN A 77 -6.82 -0.83 -2.17
C GLN A 77 -7.93 0.16 -2.55
N VAL A 78 -8.46 0.01 -3.76
CA VAL A 78 -9.60 0.78 -4.26
C VAL A 78 -10.87 -0.01 -3.98
N GLY A 79 -11.69 0.49 -3.05
CA GLY A 79 -12.94 -0.15 -2.66
C GLY A 79 -12.76 -1.51 -1.95
N THR A 80 -13.84 -2.26 -1.81
CA THR A 80 -13.81 -3.61 -1.22
C THR A 80 -13.36 -4.66 -2.23
N ASP A 81 -12.92 -5.83 -1.75
CA ASP A 81 -12.70 -6.99 -2.62
C ASP A 81 -13.98 -7.32 -3.42
N ILE A 82 -13.83 -7.68 -4.69
CA ILE A 82 -14.92 -8.12 -5.57
C ILE A 82 -15.02 -9.63 -5.46
N TYR A 83 -16.10 -10.13 -4.87
CA TYR A 83 -16.33 -11.57 -4.69
C TYR A 83 -17.17 -12.16 -5.83
N GLY A 84 -16.97 -13.43 -6.14
CA GLY A 84 -17.96 -14.22 -6.90
C GLY A 84 -19.30 -14.28 -6.15
N GLU A 85 -20.37 -14.60 -6.87
CA GLU A 85 -21.72 -14.61 -6.31
C GLU A 85 -22.01 -15.90 -5.55
N ASN A 86 -21.46 -17.02 -6.01
CA ASN A 86 -21.70 -18.35 -5.46
C ASN A 86 -20.39 -19.04 -5.10
N PHE A 87 -20.49 -20.05 -4.24
CA PHE A 87 -19.41 -21.00 -4.02
C PHE A 87 -19.00 -21.66 -5.36
N ASN A 88 -17.72 -22.00 -5.50
CA ASN A 88 -17.12 -22.59 -6.71
C ASN A 88 -17.07 -21.69 -7.96
N ASP A 89 -17.53 -20.44 -7.90
CA ASP A 89 -17.38 -19.48 -9.01
C ASP A 89 -15.90 -19.27 -9.38
N ASN A 90 -14.99 -19.36 -8.40
CA ASN A 90 -13.55 -19.14 -8.59
C ASN A 90 -13.26 -17.79 -9.26
N LEU A 91 -14.01 -16.75 -8.90
CA LEU A 91 -13.79 -15.40 -9.43
C LEU A 91 -12.34 -14.98 -9.20
N GLY A 92 -11.76 -14.28 -10.18
CA GLY A 92 -10.34 -13.93 -10.17
C GLY A 92 -9.42 -15.00 -10.76
N THR A 93 -9.96 -16.06 -11.35
CA THR A 93 -9.20 -16.96 -12.25
C THR A 93 -8.71 -16.20 -13.48
N PHE A 94 -9.54 -15.30 -14.01
CA PHE A 94 -9.22 -14.43 -15.14
C PHE A 94 -9.47 -12.98 -14.76
N VAL A 95 -8.50 -12.10 -15.05
CA VAL A 95 -8.57 -10.66 -14.78
C VAL A 95 -8.05 -9.92 -16.01
N SER A 96 -8.78 -8.90 -16.44
CA SER A 96 -8.35 -7.99 -17.51
C SER A 96 -8.82 -6.59 -17.19
N ILE A 97 -7.96 -5.59 -17.38
CA ILE A 97 -8.26 -4.19 -17.15
C ILE A 97 -8.09 -3.41 -18.44
N SER A 98 -8.95 -2.42 -18.67
CA SER A 98 -8.80 -1.48 -19.78
C SER A 98 -7.58 -0.60 -19.59
N GLY A 99 -6.97 -0.15 -20.69
CA GLY A 99 -5.77 0.69 -20.62
C GLY A 99 -5.88 1.95 -19.75
N ASN A 100 -7.06 2.59 -19.71
CA ASN A 100 -7.32 3.75 -18.85
C ASN A 100 -7.66 3.42 -17.39
N GLY A 101 -7.62 2.14 -16.99
CA GLY A 101 -7.90 1.67 -15.63
C GLY A 101 -9.36 1.71 -15.17
N LYS A 102 -10.32 2.13 -16.02
CA LYS A 102 -11.72 2.36 -15.59
C LYS A 102 -12.64 1.16 -15.73
N PHE A 103 -12.31 0.19 -16.58
CA PHE A 103 -13.08 -1.03 -16.76
C PHE A 103 -12.26 -2.24 -16.37
N LEU A 104 -12.88 -3.13 -15.61
CA LEU A 104 -12.30 -4.38 -15.16
C LEU A 104 -13.21 -5.53 -15.59
N ALA A 105 -12.71 -6.45 -16.39
CA ALA A 105 -13.37 -7.71 -16.69
C ALA A 105 -12.78 -8.81 -15.80
N VAL A 106 -13.62 -9.52 -15.07
CA VAL A 106 -13.21 -10.64 -14.21
C VAL A 106 -13.98 -11.89 -14.58
N GLY A 107 -13.30 -13.02 -14.53
CA GLY A 107 -13.85 -14.32 -14.87
C GLY A 107 -13.55 -15.36 -13.82
N GLY A 108 -14.51 -16.25 -13.64
CA GLY A 108 -14.39 -17.43 -12.79
C GLY A 108 -14.65 -18.71 -13.59
N MET A 109 -13.89 -19.77 -13.30
CA MET A 109 -14.17 -21.10 -13.83
C MET A 109 -15.11 -21.83 -12.86
N HIS A 110 -16.39 -21.91 -13.20
CA HIS A 110 -17.31 -22.79 -12.50
C HIS A 110 -16.98 -24.23 -12.88
N ARG A 111 -16.70 -25.07 -11.87
CA ARG A 111 -16.78 -26.53 -12.00
C ARG A 111 -18.00 -26.98 -11.21
N ASP A 112 -19.03 -27.43 -11.90
CA ASP A 112 -20.03 -28.30 -11.31
C ASP A 112 -19.81 -29.72 -11.83
N ASP A 113 -19.76 -30.65 -10.90
CA ASP A 113 -19.47 -32.07 -11.12
C ASP A 113 -20.66 -32.79 -11.79
N GLU A 114 -21.75 -32.08 -12.08
CA GLU A 114 -22.96 -32.62 -12.68
C GLU A 114 -23.14 -32.20 -14.14
N GLY A 115 -22.60 -33.02 -15.06
CA GLY A 115 -23.30 -33.25 -16.34
C GLY A 115 -23.17 -32.20 -17.45
N GLY A 116 -22.08 -31.43 -17.51
CA GLY A 116 -21.53 -31.04 -18.81
C GLY A 116 -21.94 -29.68 -19.42
N LYS A 117 -22.12 -28.63 -18.61
CA LYS A 117 -22.16 -27.26 -19.14
C LYS A 117 -21.25 -26.32 -18.33
N ASN A 118 -19.99 -26.21 -18.77
CA ASN A 118 -19.05 -25.21 -18.28
C ASN A 118 -19.45 -23.84 -18.85
N PHE A 119 -20.17 -23.03 -18.08
CA PHE A 119 -20.30 -21.61 -18.38
C PHE A 119 -19.31 -20.86 -17.49
N GLY A 120 -18.16 -20.48 -18.05
CA GLY A 120 -17.34 -19.45 -17.41
C GLY A 120 -18.19 -18.19 -17.26
N ARG A 121 -18.30 -17.65 -16.04
CA ARG A 121 -18.98 -16.38 -15.81
C ARG A 121 -17.98 -15.25 -15.96
N SER A 122 -18.31 -14.26 -16.78
CA SER A 122 -17.57 -13.01 -16.90
C SER A 122 -18.43 -11.84 -16.40
N GLY A 123 -17.83 -10.97 -15.60
CA GLY A 123 -18.44 -9.72 -15.14
C GLY A 123 -17.58 -8.54 -15.53
N VAL A 124 -18.20 -7.41 -15.90
CA VAL A 124 -17.52 -6.14 -16.15
C VAL A 124 -17.88 -5.16 -15.04
N PHE A 125 -16.86 -4.63 -14.37
CA PHE A 125 -16.96 -3.70 -13.25
C PHE A 125 -16.35 -2.35 -13.66
N THR A 126 -16.97 -1.27 -13.21
CA THR A 126 -16.41 0.09 -13.34
C THR A 126 -15.59 0.42 -12.11
N ILE A 127 -14.34 0.81 -12.32
CA ILE A 127 -13.44 1.31 -11.27
C ILE A 127 -13.57 2.83 -11.25
N ASN A 128 -13.88 3.39 -10.08
CA ASN A 128 -13.86 4.82 -9.83
C ASN A 128 -12.62 5.17 -9.00
N PRO A 129 -11.47 5.45 -9.62
CA PRO A 129 -10.28 5.89 -8.90
C PRO A 129 -10.49 7.31 -8.34
N VAL A 130 -9.93 7.57 -7.16
CA VAL A 130 -9.91 8.93 -6.59
C VAL A 130 -8.96 9.78 -7.44
N ALA A 131 -9.41 10.96 -7.87
CA ALA A 131 -8.60 11.89 -8.66
C ALA A 131 -7.58 12.59 -7.75
N VAL A 132 -6.30 12.58 -8.14
CA VAL A 132 -5.18 13.22 -7.42
C VAL A 132 -4.70 14.42 -8.24
N SER A 133 -4.61 15.59 -7.61
CA SER A 133 -4.08 16.82 -8.21
C SER A 133 -2.55 16.83 -8.20
N ASN A 134 -1.95 17.16 -9.34
CA ASN A 134 -0.51 17.24 -9.53
C ASN A 134 0.00 18.65 -9.21
N GLU A 135 0.44 18.90 -7.98
CA GLU A 135 1.43 19.96 -7.72
C GLU A 135 2.49 19.40 -6.78
N THR A 136 3.75 19.54 -7.17
CA THR A 136 4.92 18.99 -6.46
C THR A 136 5.80 20.15 -6.04
N VAL A 137 5.92 20.44 -4.74
CA VAL A 137 7.03 21.21 -4.20
C VAL A 137 8.07 20.24 -3.64
N PRO A 138 9.34 20.28 -4.08
CA PRO A 138 10.34 19.33 -3.61
C PRO A 138 10.77 19.61 -2.16
N PRO A 139 11.00 18.60 -1.31
CA PRO A 139 11.60 18.79 -0.01
C PRO A 139 13.11 18.99 -0.14
N HIS A 140 13.62 20.08 0.43
CA HIS A 140 15.06 20.34 0.58
C HIS A 140 15.58 19.60 1.82
N GLU A 141 16.43 18.59 1.62
CA GLU A 141 17.18 17.94 2.70
C GLU A 141 18.55 18.61 2.92
N GLY A 142 18.90 18.84 4.19
CA GLY A 142 20.29 18.90 4.66
C GLY A 142 20.81 20.26 5.16
N GLU A 143 21.36 20.22 6.38
CA GLU A 143 22.08 21.26 7.15
C GLU A 143 21.21 22.21 7.99
N ASP A 144 21.79 22.63 9.13
CA ASP A 144 21.21 23.28 10.32
C ASP A 144 20.54 24.62 10.02
N HIS A 145 19.46 24.58 9.25
CA HIS A 145 18.62 25.71 8.95
C HIS A 145 17.60 25.86 10.07
N GLN A 146 17.84 26.84 10.95
CA GLN A 146 16.74 27.50 11.63
C GLN A 146 15.70 27.89 10.57
N CYS A 147 14.47 27.43 10.78
CA CYS A 147 13.35 27.81 9.95
C CYS A 147 13.24 29.34 9.88
N LYS A 148 12.78 29.87 8.74
CA LYS A 148 12.59 31.31 8.58
C LYS A 148 11.55 31.83 9.57
N ASP A 149 11.50 33.14 9.77
CA ASP A 149 10.56 33.78 10.72
C ASP A 149 9.07 33.46 10.45
N ASN A 150 8.71 33.07 9.22
CA ASN A 150 7.36 32.67 8.82
C ASN A 150 7.13 31.15 8.81
N GLU A 151 8.12 30.37 9.20
CA GLU A 151 8.11 28.91 9.18
C GLU A 151 8.18 28.37 10.61
N SER A 152 7.39 27.33 10.87
CA SER A 152 7.44 26.51 12.06
C SER A 152 8.19 25.21 11.78
N VAL A 153 8.83 24.67 12.81
CA VAL A 153 9.60 23.43 12.71
C VAL A 153 8.77 22.23 13.15
N PHE A 154 8.57 21.28 12.24
CA PHE A 154 8.13 19.93 12.54
C PHE A 154 9.35 19.05 12.83
N GLN A 155 9.30 18.25 13.89
CA GLN A 155 10.30 17.23 14.15
C GLN A 155 9.62 15.91 14.48
N PHE A 156 10.21 14.83 13.96
CA PHE A 156 9.76 13.47 14.19
C PHE A 156 10.95 12.60 14.59
N GLU A 157 10.82 11.93 15.72
CA GLU A 157 11.76 10.93 16.20
C GLU A 157 11.04 9.59 16.34
N LEU A 158 11.63 8.55 15.77
CA LEU A 158 11.09 7.18 15.84
C LEU A 158 12.22 6.24 16.24
N ILE A 159 11.97 5.50 17.32
CA ILE A 159 12.77 4.38 17.78
C ILE A 159 12.10 3.13 17.22
N MET A 160 12.83 2.40 16.38
CA MET A 160 12.36 1.15 15.78
C MET A 160 12.38 0.02 16.81
N ASP A 161 11.47 -0.92 16.67
CA ASP A 161 11.51 -2.23 17.34
C ASP A 161 12.33 -3.23 16.51
N GLU A 162 12.08 -4.54 16.67
CA GLU A 162 12.75 -5.58 15.87
C GLU A 162 12.12 -5.78 14.48
N PHE A 163 11.03 -5.09 14.15
CA PHE A 163 10.23 -5.29 12.93
C PHE A 163 9.96 -3.96 12.18
N PRO A 164 11.02 -3.22 11.79
CA PRO A 164 10.86 -1.90 11.17
C PRO A 164 10.12 -1.92 9.82
N GLN A 165 10.04 -3.06 9.14
CA GLN A 165 9.33 -3.19 7.86
C GLN A 165 7.80 -3.04 7.97
N ASP A 166 7.28 -3.13 9.19
CA ASP A 166 5.85 -3.06 9.47
C ASP A 166 5.41 -1.63 9.80
N ILE A 167 6.39 -0.72 9.99
CA ILE A 167 6.18 0.68 10.31
C ILE A 167 6.15 1.54 9.04
N PHE A 168 5.12 2.36 8.93
CA PHE A 168 4.98 3.42 7.95
C PHE A 168 4.62 4.72 8.68
N TRP A 169 5.20 5.85 8.27
CA TRP A 169 4.77 7.15 8.77
C TRP A 169 4.74 8.21 7.68
N GLU A 170 3.90 9.21 7.88
CA GLU A 170 3.64 10.27 6.93
C GLU A 170 3.26 11.58 7.63
N LEU A 171 3.77 12.69 7.11
CA LEU A 171 3.33 14.04 7.37
C LEU A 171 2.73 14.61 6.09
N SER A 172 1.51 15.12 6.16
CA SER A 172 0.81 15.73 5.04
C SER A 172 0.07 17.01 5.42
N GLY A 173 -0.26 17.85 4.44
CA GLY A 173 -1.27 18.89 4.57
C GLY A 173 -2.67 18.30 4.76
N VAL A 174 -3.61 19.10 5.26
CA VAL A 174 -5.01 18.68 5.41
C VAL A 174 -5.72 18.37 4.08
N ASP A 175 -5.18 18.85 2.97
CA ASP A 175 -5.59 18.53 1.61
C ASP A 175 -5.04 17.18 1.11
N GLY A 176 -4.18 16.53 1.91
CA GLY A 176 -3.53 15.27 1.59
C GLY A 176 -2.20 15.42 0.85
N GLU A 177 -1.67 16.65 0.68
CA GLU A 177 -0.33 16.84 0.10
C GLU A 177 0.73 16.28 1.04
N ARG A 178 1.48 15.26 0.61
CA ARG A 178 2.55 14.68 1.43
C ARG A 178 3.76 15.61 1.48
N LEU A 179 4.12 16.00 2.69
CA LEU A 179 5.32 16.80 2.97
C LEU A 179 6.54 15.94 3.28
N MET A 180 6.34 14.84 4.02
CA MET A 180 7.42 13.91 4.41
C MET A 180 6.86 12.53 4.77
N GLY A 181 7.68 11.49 4.80
CA GLY A 181 7.33 10.17 5.35
C GLY A 181 8.34 9.12 4.95
N GLU A 182 8.32 7.94 5.57
CA GLU A 182 9.21 6.84 5.19
C GLU A 182 8.53 5.47 5.27
N TYR A 183 9.03 4.58 4.42
CA TYR A 183 8.75 3.15 4.44
C TYR A 183 10.08 2.40 4.37
N PHE A 184 10.27 1.40 5.23
CA PHE A 184 11.56 0.73 5.39
C PHE A 184 11.59 -0.62 4.66
N GLU A 185 12.08 -0.64 3.41
CA GLU A 185 12.27 -1.89 2.65
C GLU A 185 13.65 -2.54 2.85
N GLN A 186 13.63 -3.88 2.91
CA GLN A 186 14.71 -4.83 2.51
C GLN A 186 16.11 -4.76 3.18
N SER A 187 16.39 -3.84 4.10
CA SER A 187 17.62 -3.84 4.92
C SER A 187 17.37 -3.69 6.43
N PHE A 188 16.36 -4.40 6.95
CA PHE A 188 15.88 -4.23 8.33
C PHE A 188 16.96 -4.45 9.40
N ASP A 189 17.92 -5.37 9.21
CA ASP A 189 18.94 -5.65 10.23
C ASP A 189 19.81 -4.44 10.56
N GLU A 190 19.97 -3.52 9.60
CA GLU A 190 20.74 -2.30 9.80
C GLU A 190 19.98 -1.22 10.55
N ILE A 191 18.64 -1.30 10.65
CA ILE A 191 17.80 -0.25 11.24
C ILE A 191 16.95 -0.72 12.42
N LYS A 192 16.92 -2.04 12.69
CA LYS A 192 16.37 -2.62 13.92
C LYS A 192 16.93 -1.91 15.16
N ARG A 193 16.06 -1.55 16.09
CA ARG A 193 16.42 -0.87 17.35
C ARG A 193 17.19 0.44 17.17
N LYS A 194 17.19 1.03 15.97
CA LYS A 194 17.80 2.34 15.73
C LYS A 194 16.78 3.46 15.90
N THR A 195 17.31 4.65 16.13
CA THR A 195 16.56 5.88 16.15
C THR A 195 16.71 6.58 14.80
N ILE A 196 15.59 6.95 14.19
CA ILE A 196 15.55 7.91 13.10
C ILE A 196 15.05 9.25 13.61
N LYS A 197 15.59 10.34 13.06
CA LYS A 197 15.14 11.70 13.33
C LYS A 197 14.93 12.41 12.00
N ARG A 198 13.82 13.13 11.89
CA ARG A 198 13.44 13.90 10.73
C ARG A 198 12.96 15.27 11.16
N GLN A 199 13.19 16.26 10.31
CA GLN A 199 12.84 17.64 10.57
C GLN A 199 12.42 18.30 9.26
N LEU A 200 11.37 19.11 9.30
CA LEU A 200 10.90 19.89 8.18
C LEU A 200 10.45 21.28 8.65
N CYS A 201 10.83 22.33 7.92
CA CYS A 201 10.27 23.66 8.09
C CYS A 201 9.00 23.80 7.23
N VAL A 202 7.91 24.25 7.85
CA VAL A 202 6.59 24.38 7.22
C VAL A 202 6.05 25.77 7.52
N GLU A 203 5.33 26.42 6.61
CA GLU A 203 4.69 27.71 6.91
C GLU A 203 3.82 27.64 8.19
N THR A 204 3.90 28.67 9.03
CA THR A 204 3.42 28.62 10.42
C THR A 204 1.92 28.37 10.56
N ASP A 205 1.13 28.81 9.58
CA ASP A 205 -0.34 28.68 9.59
C ASP A 205 -0.82 27.41 8.85
N THR A 206 0.10 26.54 8.42
CA THR A 206 -0.25 25.30 7.71
C THR A 206 -0.86 24.29 8.67
N LEU A 207 -2.05 23.79 8.33
CA LEU A 207 -2.67 22.67 9.03
C LEU A 207 -2.13 21.35 8.49
N LEU A 208 -1.71 20.48 9.40
CA LEU A 208 -1.04 19.22 9.07
C LEU A 208 -1.78 18.01 9.64
N SER A 209 -1.63 16.89 8.94
CA SER A 209 -2.00 15.55 9.37
C SER A 209 -0.74 14.72 9.52
N PHE A 210 -0.59 14.08 10.67
CA PHE A 210 0.48 13.10 10.91
C PHE A 210 -0.15 11.72 11.06
N LEU A 211 0.39 10.76 10.31
CA LEU A 211 -0.05 9.37 10.33
C LEU A 211 1.16 8.49 10.65
N ILE A 212 0.98 7.58 11.59
CA ILE A 212 1.90 6.46 11.81
C ILE A 212 1.07 5.17 11.87
N LEU A 213 1.51 4.18 11.13
CA LEU A 213 0.88 2.87 11.03
C LEU A 213 1.90 1.80 11.37
N ASP A 214 1.43 0.81 12.10
CA ASP A 214 2.05 -0.50 12.19
C ASP A 214 1.07 -1.52 11.59
N TYR A 215 1.53 -2.24 10.56
CA TYR A 215 0.69 -3.11 9.75
C TYR A 215 0.31 -4.43 10.44
N TYR A 216 1.07 -4.92 11.43
CA TYR A 216 0.77 -6.17 12.12
C TYR A 216 0.16 -5.97 13.52
N GLY A 217 0.10 -4.73 14.01
CA GLY A 217 -0.69 -4.34 15.18
C GLY A 217 -0.15 -4.88 16.51
N ASP A 218 1.08 -5.39 16.52
CA ASP A 218 1.87 -5.62 17.73
C ASP A 218 2.51 -4.33 18.26
N GLY A 219 2.30 -3.22 17.54
CA GLY A 219 2.70 -1.87 17.89
C GLY A 219 4.20 -1.67 17.82
N LEU A 220 4.62 -0.43 18.05
CA LEU A 220 6.02 -0.10 18.33
C LEU A 220 6.50 -0.71 19.68
N CYS A 221 5.72 -1.53 20.39
CA CYS A 221 6.10 -2.15 21.67
C CYS A 221 5.12 -3.30 22.00
N CYS A 222 5.49 -4.42 22.63
CA CYS A 222 6.73 -4.69 23.38
C CYS A 222 7.26 -6.12 23.25
N ASP A 223 6.41 -7.05 22.80
CA ASP A 223 6.75 -8.49 22.75
C ASP A 223 7.90 -8.78 21.75
N TRP A 224 8.14 -7.84 20.83
CA TRP A 224 9.09 -7.95 19.73
C TRP A 224 10.03 -6.75 19.63
N GLY A 225 10.36 -6.15 20.78
CA GLY A 225 11.24 -4.99 20.88
C GLY A 225 10.52 -3.74 21.39
N VAL A 226 11.29 -2.79 21.92
CA VAL A 226 10.77 -1.52 22.44
C VAL A 226 11.12 -0.42 21.44
N GLY A 227 10.15 -0.10 20.60
CA GLY A 227 10.07 1.11 19.80
C GLY A 227 9.20 2.18 20.46
N SER A 228 9.25 3.39 19.89
CA SER A 228 8.43 4.52 20.33
C SER A 228 8.55 5.66 19.31
N PHE A 229 7.64 6.63 19.37
CA PHE A 229 7.75 7.83 18.55
C PHE A 229 7.50 9.10 19.36
N ASN A 230 8.03 10.21 18.84
CA ASN A 230 7.78 11.55 19.34
C ASN A 230 7.61 12.50 18.14
N VAL A 231 6.56 13.31 18.16
CA VAL A 231 6.31 14.37 17.20
C VAL A 231 6.32 15.70 17.96
N SER A 232 7.11 16.65 17.49
CA SER A 232 7.18 18.01 18.03
C SER A 232 6.86 19.05 16.96
N TRP A 233 6.22 20.13 17.41
CA TRP A 233 5.97 21.35 16.63
C TRP A 233 6.56 22.53 17.39
N ASN A 234 7.50 23.26 16.79
CA ASN A 234 8.26 24.34 17.45
C ASN A 234 8.89 23.90 18.78
N ASN A 235 9.45 22.69 18.80
CA ASN A 235 10.05 22.02 19.97
C ASN A 235 9.06 21.69 21.11
N ILE A 236 7.76 21.80 20.88
CA ILE A 236 6.72 21.37 21.81
C ILE A 236 6.22 20.00 21.35
N VAL A 237 6.25 19.00 22.21
CA VAL A 237 5.71 17.66 21.91
C VAL A 237 4.20 17.76 21.72
N VAL A 238 3.73 17.34 20.56
CA VAL A 238 2.30 17.35 20.17
C VAL A 238 1.70 15.96 20.07
N ALA A 239 2.52 14.93 19.88
CA ALA A 239 2.12 13.52 19.94
C ALA A 239 3.32 12.64 20.34
N ASP A 240 3.10 11.61 21.14
CA ASP A 240 4.11 10.59 21.46
C ASP A 240 3.45 9.26 21.82
N THR A 241 4.23 8.19 22.02
CA THR A 241 3.68 6.88 22.43
C THR A 241 3.19 6.80 23.89
N ASN A 242 3.40 7.85 24.70
CA ASN A 242 3.00 7.91 26.11
C ASN A 242 1.78 8.80 26.37
N ARG A 243 1.21 9.46 25.34
CA ARG A 243 0.09 10.42 25.46
C ARG A 243 -0.92 10.30 24.34
#